data_AF-A0A506UD90-F1
#
_entry.id   AF-A0A506UD90-F1
#
_cell.length_a   1.000
_cell.length_b   1.000
_cell.length_c   1.000
_cell.angle_alpha   90.00
_cell.angle_beta   90.00
_cell.angle_gamma   90.00
#
_symmetry.space_group_name_H-M   'P 1'
#
loop_
_entity.id
_entity.type
_entity.pdbx_description
1 polymer ?
#
loop_
_entity_poly.entity_id
_entity_poly.type
_entity_poly.pdbx_seq_one_letter_code
_entity_poly.pdbx_strand_id
1 'polypeptide(L)'
;MPHMFVNRPRLHDVISDDPDTRKHFRWETINALAYQTGGLTFIFGSICFFPSLSAFADIGAWIFFFGSLLYLLVTGHDLLEVFKHARQRDGSATLWDRLEFWAAWTYVVGTLLFVAGSLFFLSAIGFYTAGAWCFIVGSVLFVVGAVINVLQIVEADDLVTLQMMNLTALTFVVGSVLFAVASIPYLWEFASTADETRLDGFLAWQYLFGSGLFFVGGLMNYRRAYRVVATALGKPTPIASMPIEPLARRRTRS
;
A
#
# COMPACT_ATOMS: atom_id res chain seq x y z
N MET A 1 -3.97 1.94 -1.22
CA MET A 1 -2.85 1.37 -2.02
C MET A 1 -1.99 0.52 -1.12
N PRO A 2 -1.36 -0.57 -1.58
CA PRO A 2 -0.44 -1.34 -0.76
C PRO A 2 0.78 -0.55 -0.27
N HIS A 3 1.38 -1.04 0.81
CA HIS A 3 2.54 -0.46 1.48
C HIS A 3 3.55 -1.54 1.83
N MET A 4 4.83 -1.18 1.90
CA MET A 4 5.90 -2.13 2.15
C MET A 4 5.88 -2.65 3.58
N PHE A 5 5.99 -3.97 3.73
CA PHE A 5 6.35 -4.56 5.01
C PHE A 5 7.67 -5.29 4.90
N VAL A 6 8.50 -5.16 5.93
CA VAL A 6 9.85 -5.74 5.96
C VAL A 6 10.04 -6.59 7.21
N ASN A 7 10.83 -7.65 7.07
CA ASN A 7 11.14 -8.61 8.13
C ASN A 7 12.38 -8.24 8.96
N ARG A 8 13.18 -7.30 8.44
CA ARG A 8 14.33 -6.72 9.15
C ARG A 8 13.88 -5.54 10.04
N PRO A 9 14.66 -5.19 11.08
CA PRO A 9 14.45 -3.95 11.82
C PRO A 9 14.46 -2.75 10.86
N ARG A 10 13.42 -1.91 10.93
CA ARG A 10 13.26 -0.76 10.05
C ARG A 10 14.18 0.39 10.44
N LEU A 11 14.75 1.07 9.45
CA LEU A 11 15.60 2.26 9.61
C LEU A 11 14.79 3.54 9.41
N HIS A 12 13.82 3.78 10.30
CA HIS A 12 12.86 4.87 10.11
C HIS A 12 13.45 6.28 10.12
N ASP A 13 14.54 6.49 10.86
CA ASP A 13 15.24 7.76 10.84
C ASP A 13 16.22 7.77 9.67
N VAL A 14 15.75 8.29 8.53
CA VAL A 14 16.57 8.45 7.34
C VAL A 14 17.53 9.64 7.51
N ILE A 15 17.24 10.57 8.44
CA ILE A 15 17.91 11.86 8.60
C ILE A 15 18.93 11.85 9.75
N SER A 16 18.68 11.11 10.82
CA SER A 16 19.58 10.99 11.97
C SER A 16 19.97 9.52 12.23
N ASP A 17 21.20 9.30 12.69
CA ASP A 17 21.74 7.98 13.05
C ASP A 17 21.52 7.62 14.53
N ASP A 18 20.50 8.20 15.17
CA ASP A 18 20.20 7.94 16.58
C ASP A 18 19.39 6.64 16.77
N PRO A 19 19.91 5.62 17.49
CA PRO A 19 19.26 4.31 17.67
C PRO A 19 18.07 4.31 18.65
N ASP A 20 17.54 5.48 19.06
CA ASP A 20 16.44 5.56 20.03
C ASP A 20 15.16 4.85 19.53
N THR A 21 14.88 3.68 20.11
CA THR A 21 13.70 2.85 19.85
C THR A 21 12.38 3.62 19.97
N ARG A 22 12.31 4.68 20.79
CA ARG A 22 11.11 5.53 20.89
C ARG A 22 10.91 6.41 19.67
N LYS A 23 11.98 6.95 19.08
CA LYS A 23 11.92 7.73 17.83
C LYS A 23 11.49 6.84 16.66
N HIS A 24 12.02 5.63 16.58
CA HIS A 24 11.59 4.63 15.61
C HIS A 24 10.09 4.34 15.69
N PHE A 25 9.55 4.13 16.89
CA PHE A 25 8.12 3.89 17.09
C PHE A 25 7.25 5.09 16.69
N ARG A 26 7.70 6.32 16.97
CA ARG A 26 6.99 7.54 16.56
C ARG A 26 6.90 7.65 15.04
N TRP A 27 8.00 7.41 14.32
CA TRP A 27 7.99 7.45 12.86
C TRP A 27 7.09 6.37 12.24
N GLU A 28 7.13 5.15 12.76
CA GLU A 28 6.23 4.09 12.31
C GLU A 28 4.76 4.43 12.57
N THR A 29 4.46 5.10 13.70
CA THR A 29 3.11 5.58 13.99
C THR A 29 2.68 6.67 13.02
N ILE A 30 3.54 7.64 12.73
CA ILE A 30 3.25 8.72 11.75
C ILE A 30 3.00 8.12 10.36
N ASN A 31 3.86 7.19 9.93
CA ASN A 31 3.74 6.52 8.63
C ASN A 31 2.41 5.73 8.54
N ALA A 32 2.08 4.99 9.61
CA ALA A 32 0.84 4.24 9.69
C ALA A 32 -0.41 5.13 9.69
N LEU A 33 -0.37 6.27 10.40
CA LEU A 33 -1.47 7.25 10.38
C LEU A 33 -1.63 7.85 8.99
N ALA A 34 -0.55 8.29 8.35
CA ALA A 34 -0.59 8.82 6.99
C ALA A 34 -1.18 7.81 6.00
N TYR A 35 -0.75 6.54 6.10
CA TYR A 35 -1.29 5.46 5.29
C TYR A 35 -2.79 5.23 5.53
N GLN A 36 -3.24 5.21 6.80
CA GLN A 36 -4.66 5.00 7.15
C GLN A 36 -5.53 6.17 6.70
N THR A 37 -5.04 7.41 6.84
CA THR A 37 -5.70 8.60 6.30
C THR A 37 -5.80 8.51 4.78
N GLY A 38 -4.73 8.06 4.09
CA GLY A 38 -4.78 7.73 2.67
C GLY A 38 -5.87 6.71 2.34
N GLY A 39 -6.03 5.66 3.15
CA GLY A 39 -7.09 4.67 2.96
C GLY A 39 -8.50 5.25 3.12
N LEU A 40 -8.72 6.08 4.12
CA LEU A 40 -10.00 6.76 4.34
C LEU A 40 -10.34 7.71 3.19
N THR A 41 -9.37 8.50 2.71
CA THR A 41 -9.59 9.38 1.55
C THR A 41 -10.02 8.57 0.32
N PHE A 42 -9.38 7.44 0.03
CA PHE A 42 -9.79 6.54 -1.06
C PHE A 42 -11.21 5.99 -0.90
N ILE A 43 -11.62 5.63 0.32
CA ILE A 43 -13.00 5.21 0.62
C ILE A 43 -13.97 6.34 0.28
N PHE A 44 -13.74 7.55 0.80
CA PHE A 44 -14.63 8.68 0.57
C PHE A 44 -14.66 9.11 -0.90
N GLY A 45 -13.52 9.13 -1.58
CA GLY A 45 -13.46 9.43 -2.99
C GLY A 45 -14.20 8.39 -3.84
N SER A 46 -14.17 7.10 -3.45
CA SER A 46 -14.87 6.03 -4.17
C SER A 46 -16.38 6.21 -4.10
N ILE A 47 -16.89 6.73 -2.98
CA ILE A 47 -18.31 7.05 -2.81
C ILE A 47 -18.74 8.14 -3.80
N CYS A 48 -17.91 9.15 -4.05
CA CYS A 48 -18.22 10.23 -5.01
C CYS A 48 -18.38 9.75 -6.46
N PHE A 49 -17.87 8.57 -6.82
CA PHE A 49 -18.00 8.00 -8.16
C PHE A 49 -19.28 7.18 -8.37
N PHE A 50 -20.15 7.07 -7.36
CA PHE A 50 -21.47 6.47 -7.58
C PHE A 50 -22.30 7.35 -8.55
N PRO A 51 -23.08 6.76 -9.48
CA PRO A 51 -23.85 7.54 -10.44
C PRO A 51 -24.81 8.57 -9.82
N SER A 52 -25.39 8.24 -8.66
CA SER A 52 -26.25 9.15 -7.89
C SER A 52 -25.52 10.37 -7.32
N LEU A 53 -24.18 10.34 -7.30
CA LEU A 53 -23.28 11.38 -6.82
C LEU A 53 -22.38 11.93 -7.94
N SER A 54 -22.70 11.68 -9.21
CA SER A 54 -21.91 12.11 -10.38
C SER A 54 -21.57 13.61 -10.40
N ALA A 55 -22.43 14.47 -9.83
CA ALA A 55 -22.15 15.90 -9.65
C ALA A 55 -20.91 16.20 -8.78
N PHE A 56 -20.46 15.23 -7.98
CA PHE A 56 -19.29 15.31 -7.10
C PHE A 56 -18.09 14.53 -7.64
N ALA A 57 -18.12 14.06 -8.89
CA ALA A 57 -17.03 13.25 -9.46
C ALA A 57 -15.67 13.97 -9.41
N ASP A 58 -15.62 15.27 -9.70
CA ASP A 58 -14.40 16.07 -9.59
C ASP A 58 -13.89 16.17 -8.15
N ILE A 59 -14.78 16.26 -7.17
CA ILE A 59 -14.41 16.21 -5.75
C ILE A 59 -13.83 14.83 -5.42
N GLY A 60 -14.43 13.76 -5.94
CA GLY A 60 -13.91 12.40 -5.83
C GLY A 60 -12.49 12.26 -6.37
N ALA A 61 -12.24 12.81 -7.57
CA ALA A 61 -10.93 12.82 -8.22
C ALA A 61 -9.89 13.61 -7.40
N TRP A 62 -10.24 14.78 -6.85
CA TRP A 62 -9.37 15.52 -5.93
C TRP A 62 -9.06 14.76 -4.65
N ILE A 63 -10.05 14.11 -4.05
CA ILE A 63 -9.85 13.29 -2.85
C ILE A 63 -8.88 12.14 -3.15
N PHE A 64 -9.04 11.46 -4.30
CA PHE A 64 -8.11 10.42 -4.77
C PHE A 64 -6.69 10.96 -4.98
N PHE A 65 -6.57 12.14 -5.58
CA PHE A 65 -5.28 12.79 -5.79
C PHE A 65 -4.56 13.05 -4.45
N PHE A 66 -5.22 13.69 -3.48
CA PHE A 66 -4.62 13.96 -2.17
C PHE A 66 -4.32 12.68 -1.39
N GLY A 67 -5.21 11.67 -1.46
CA GLY A 67 -4.95 10.35 -0.90
C GLY A 67 -3.72 9.70 -1.51
N SER A 68 -3.52 9.84 -2.82
CA SER A 68 -2.37 9.30 -3.55
C SER A 68 -1.08 10.01 -3.14
N LEU A 69 -1.12 11.31 -2.87
CA LEU A 69 0.02 12.05 -2.32
C LEU A 69 0.41 11.56 -0.92
N LEU A 70 -0.56 11.27 -0.05
CA LEU A 70 -0.27 10.67 1.26
C LEU A 70 0.41 9.31 1.11
N TYR A 71 -0.08 8.45 0.22
CA TYR A 71 0.57 7.19 -0.09
C TYR A 71 1.95 7.37 -0.73
N LEU A 72 2.17 8.44 -1.50
CA LEU A 72 3.47 8.71 -2.11
C LEU A 72 4.51 9.08 -1.07
N LEU A 73 4.12 9.86 -0.06
CA LEU A 73 4.99 10.19 1.07
C LEU A 73 5.40 8.93 1.83
N VAL A 74 4.43 8.04 2.08
CA VAL A 74 4.62 6.78 2.80
C VAL A 74 5.54 5.82 2.02
N THR A 75 5.23 5.55 0.75
CA THR A 75 6.02 4.64 -0.11
C THR A 75 7.37 5.24 -0.48
N GLY A 76 7.46 6.55 -0.63
CA GLY A 76 8.71 7.28 -0.84
C GLY A 76 9.62 7.17 0.38
N HIS A 77 9.07 7.29 1.60
CA HIS A 77 9.82 7.04 2.83
C HIS A 77 10.35 5.62 2.90
N ASP A 78 9.54 4.62 2.55
CA ASP A 78 10.00 3.22 2.47
C ASP A 78 11.14 3.04 1.47
N LEU A 79 11.03 3.63 0.28
CA LEU A 79 12.08 3.54 -0.73
C LEU A 79 13.39 4.18 -0.25
N LEU A 80 13.31 5.33 0.42
CA LEU A 80 14.46 5.97 1.05
C LEU A 80 15.07 5.09 2.15
N GLU A 81 14.25 4.40 2.94
CA GLU A 81 14.70 3.42 3.93
C GLU A 81 15.49 2.28 3.26
N VAL A 82 14.97 1.74 2.15
CA VAL A 82 15.64 0.69 1.38
C VAL A 82 16.97 1.17 0.80
N PHE A 83 17.04 2.40 0.29
CA PHE A 83 18.31 2.98 -0.16
C PHE A 83 19.31 3.19 0.97
N LYS A 84 18.87 3.68 2.14
CA LYS A 84 19.73 3.82 3.33
C LYS A 84 20.26 2.45 3.75
N HIS A 85 19.40 1.44 3.82
CA HIS A 85 19.81 0.07 4.12
C HIS A 85 20.83 -0.46 3.11
N ALA A 86 20.59 -0.26 1.81
CA ALA A 86 21.52 -0.71 0.77
C ALA A 86 22.92 -0.07 0.87
N ARG A 87 23.02 1.18 1.37
CA ARG A 87 24.29 1.89 1.60
C ARG A 87 25.02 1.46 2.86
N GLN A 88 24.30 1.13 3.93
CA GLN A 88 24.86 0.74 5.22
C GLN A 88 25.19 -0.77 5.30
N ARG A 89 24.80 -1.53 4.29
CA ARG A 89 24.95 -2.99 4.27
C ARG A 89 26.39 -3.38 3.95
N ASP A 90 26.98 -4.18 4.83
CA ASP A 90 28.26 -4.85 4.56
C ASP A 90 28.06 -6.07 3.64
N GLY A 91 28.85 -6.16 2.56
CA GLY A 91 28.88 -7.30 1.64
C GLY A 91 27.97 -7.20 0.40
N SER A 92 27.72 -8.32 -0.29
CA SER A 92 26.95 -8.38 -1.55
C SER A 92 25.44 -8.56 -1.37
N ALA A 93 24.63 -7.87 -2.17
CA ALA A 93 23.17 -7.89 -2.04
C ALA A 93 22.60 -9.30 -2.22
N THR A 94 21.81 -9.74 -1.24
CA THR A 94 21.10 -11.02 -1.28
C THR A 94 19.90 -10.96 -2.23
N LEU A 95 19.33 -12.12 -2.57
CA LEU A 95 18.07 -12.18 -3.33
C LEU A 95 16.97 -11.39 -2.63
N TRP A 96 16.89 -11.49 -1.30
CA TRP A 96 15.85 -10.84 -0.52
C TRP A 96 15.99 -9.32 -0.49
N ASP A 97 17.22 -8.80 -0.49
CA ASP A 97 17.47 -7.35 -0.60
C ASP A 97 17.01 -6.81 -1.97
N ARG A 98 17.24 -7.59 -3.03
CA ARG A 98 16.77 -7.24 -4.38
C ARG A 98 15.25 -7.27 -4.47
N LEU A 99 14.61 -8.27 -3.88
CA LEU A 99 13.15 -8.36 -3.81
C LEU A 99 12.56 -7.16 -3.07
N GLU A 100 13.11 -6.80 -1.91
CA GLU A 100 12.72 -5.60 -1.17
C GLU A 100 12.90 -4.31 -1.98
N PHE A 101 14.02 -4.16 -2.69
CA PHE A 101 14.23 -3.05 -3.62
C PHE A 101 13.15 -2.96 -4.72
N TRP A 102 12.83 -4.09 -5.36
CA TRP A 102 11.80 -4.11 -6.39
C TRP A 102 10.41 -3.85 -5.85
N ALA A 103 10.07 -4.38 -4.67
CA ALA A 103 8.80 -4.10 -4.01
C ALA A 103 8.63 -2.60 -3.75
N ALA A 104 9.62 -1.96 -3.13
CA ALA A 104 9.60 -0.52 -2.86
C ALA A 104 9.43 0.32 -4.14
N TRP A 105 10.16 -0.02 -5.21
CA TRP A 105 10.03 0.67 -6.50
C TRP A 105 8.64 0.50 -7.13
N THR A 106 8.10 -0.71 -7.13
CA THR A 106 6.76 -0.96 -7.71
C THR A 106 5.68 -0.17 -6.97
N TYR A 107 5.79 -0.01 -5.64
CA TYR A 107 4.86 0.81 -4.88
C TYR A 107 5.00 2.30 -5.21
N VAL A 108 6.21 2.85 -5.23
CA VAL A 108 6.40 4.27 -5.57
C VAL A 108 5.91 4.58 -6.98
N VAL A 109 6.27 3.77 -7.98
CA VAL A 109 5.84 3.98 -9.37
C VAL A 109 4.33 3.80 -9.50
N GLY A 110 3.75 2.79 -8.86
CA GLY A 110 2.30 2.60 -8.85
C GLY A 110 1.56 3.79 -8.25
N THR A 111 2.07 4.35 -7.16
CA THR A 111 1.46 5.53 -6.53
C THR A 111 1.62 6.79 -7.39
N LEU A 112 2.77 7.01 -8.04
CA LEU A 112 2.95 8.10 -9.00
C LEU A 112 1.95 8.03 -10.15
N LEU A 113 1.70 6.83 -10.68
CA LEU A 113 0.69 6.63 -11.71
C LEU A 113 -0.70 6.98 -11.19
N PHE A 114 -1.06 6.62 -9.96
CA PHE A 114 -2.35 7.02 -9.40
C PHE A 114 -2.48 8.52 -9.16
N VAL A 115 -1.40 9.20 -8.78
CA VAL A 115 -1.39 10.67 -8.69
C VAL A 115 -1.72 11.27 -10.05
N ALA A 116 -1.04 10.82 -11.11
CA ALA A 116 -1.28 11.28 -12.47
C ALA A 116 -2.70 10.91 -12.97
N GLY A 117 -3.12 9.66 -12.73
CA GLY A 117 -4.44 9.16 -13.13
C GLY A 117 -5.57 9.94 -12.47
N SER A 118 -5.45 10.28 -11.18
CA SER A 118 -6.44 11.08 -10.47
C SER A 118 -6.60 12.47 -11.08
N LEU A 119 -5.50 13.10 -11.53
CA LEU A 119 -5.57 14.38 -12.25
C LEU A 119 -6.23 14.23 -13.62
N PHE A 120 -5.89 13.19 -14.37
CA PHE A 120 -6.49 12.96 -15.70
C PHE A 120 -8.01 12.71 -15.65
N PHE A 121 -8.54 12.28 -14.50
CA PHE A 121 -9.96 12.11 -14.26
C PHE A 121 -10.71 13.40 -13.86
N LEU A 122 -10.03 14.52 -13.67
CA LEU A 122 -10.70 15.81 -13.48
C LEU A 122 -11.38 16.25 -14.77
N SER A 123 -12.63 16.72 -14.68
CA SER A 123 -13.41 17.19 -15.84
C SER A 123 -12.69 18.28 -16.65
N ALA A 124 -11.93 19.14 -15.98
CA ALA A 124 -11.13 20.20 -16.60
C ALA A 124 -9.95 19.67 -17.45
N ILE A 125 -9.48 18.45 -17.19
CA ILE A 125 -8.40 17.80 -17.95
C ILE A 125 -8.97 16.79 -18.96
N GLY A 126 -9.92 15.95 -18.54
CA GLY A 126 -10.70 15.08 -19.42
C GLY A 126 -9.92 13.98 -20.13
N PHE A 127 -8.71 13.62 -19.66
CA PHE A 127 -7.88 12.57 -20.25
C PHE A 127 -8.20 11.19 -19.67
N TYR A 128 -9.48 10.82 -19.64
CA TYR A 128 -9.99 9.64 -18.95
C TYR A 128 -9.32 8.33 -19.40
N THR A 129 -9.08 8.16 -20.70
CA THR A 129 -8.38 6.98 -21.24
C THR A 129 -6.95 6.85 -20.70
N ALA A 130 -6.20 7.97 -20.64
CA ALA A 130 -4.86 7.98 -20.07
C ALA A 130 -4.91 7.73 -18.56
N GLY A 131 -5.89 8.32 -17.86
CA GLY A 131 -6.14 8.08 -16.44
C GLY A 131 -6.44 6.61 -16.13
N ALA A 132 -7.25 5.96 -16.96
CA ALA A 132 -7.59 4.54 -16.83
C ALA A 132 -6.33 3.67 -16.96
N TRP A 133 -5.48 3.94 -17.96
CA TRP A 133 -4.20 3.23 -18.09
C TRP A 133 -3.27 3.45 -16.90
N CYS A 134 -3.20 4.67 -16.36
CA CYS A 134 -2.44 4.95 -15.15
C CYS A 134 -2.93 4.09 -13.97
N PHE A 135 -4.24 3.98 -13.76
CA PHE A 135 -4.79 3.15 -12.69
C PHE A 135 -4.60 1.65 -12.93
N ILE A 136 -4.74 1.16 -14.18
CA ILE A 136 -4.50 -0.25 -14.53
C ILE A 136 -3.04 -0.62 -14.25
N VAL A 137 -2.09 0.12 -14.82
CA VAL A 137 -0.66 -0.18 -14.68
C VAL A 137 -0.22 -0.01 -13.23
N GLY A 138 -0.67 1.05 -12.55
CA GLY A 138 -0.36 1.26 -11.14
C GLY A 138 -0.88 0.13 -10.26
N SER A 139 -2.09 -0.36 -10.53
CA SER A 139 -2.70 -1.47 -9.79
C SER A 139 -1.97 -2.80 -10.03
N VAL A 140 -1.51 -3.05 -11.27
CA VAL A 140 -0.67 -4.21 -11.57
C VAL A 140 0.67 -4.14 -10.83
N LEU A 141 1.32 -2.98 -10.78
CA LEU A 141 2.55 -2.79 -10.00
C LEU A 141 2.31 -3.04 -8.51
N PHE A 142 1.18 -2.60 -7.96
CA PHE A 142 0.78 -2.89 -6.59
C PHE A 142 0.58 -4.39 -6.32
N VAL A 143 0.00 -5.14 -7.26
CA VAL A 143 -0.07 -6.61 -7.18
C VAL A 143 1.33 -7.20 -7.17
N VAL A 144 2.21 -6.79 -8.09
CA VAL A 144 3.60 -7.30 -8.17
C VAL A 144 4.34 -7.05 -6.85
N GLY A 145 4.31 -5.82 -6.32
CA GLY A 145 4.93 -5.50 -5.04
C GLY A 145 4.37 -6.33 -3.88
N ALA A 146 3.04 -6.51 -3.83
CA ALA A 146 2.40 -7.31 -2.79
C ALA A 146 2.78 -8.80 -2.89
N VAL A 147 2.89 -9.36 -4.10
CA VAL A 147 3.37 -10.73 -4.32
C VAL A 147 4.82 -10.87 -3.87
N ILE A 148 5.68 -9.90 -4.18
CA ILE A 148 7.07 -9.92 -3.69
C ILE A 148 7.09 -9.93 -2.15
N ASN A 149 6.28 -9.08 -1.52
CA ASN A 149 6.17 -9.09 -0.06
C ASN A 149 5.67 -10.44 0.48
N VAL A 150 4.75 -11.14 -0.21
CA VAL A 150 4.33 -12.51 0.15
C VAL A 150 5.50 -13.48 0.15
N LEU A 151 6.36 -13.41 -0.88
CA LEU A 151 7.54 -14.29 -0.95
C LEU A 151 8.47 -14.08 0.25
N GLN A 152 8.50 -12.86 0.81
CA GLN A 152 9.32 -12.53 1.97
C GLN A 152 8.69 -12.97 3.30
N ILE A 153 7.41 -13.36 3.36
CA ILE A 153 6.74 -13.78 4.62
C ILE A 153 7.45 -14.96 5.30
N VAL A 154 8.15 -15.79 4.52
CA VAL A 154 8.91 -16.95 5.00
C VAL A 154 10.05 -16.63 5.98
N GLU A 155 10.43 -15.35 6.11
CA GLU A 155 11.43 -14.87 7.09
C GLU A 155 10.82 -14.58 8.49
N ALA A 156 9.49 -14.72 8.68
CA ALA A 156 8.83 -14.45 9.95
C ALA A 156 9.11 -15.53 11.03
N ASP A 157 9.34 -15.09 12.27
CA ASP A 157 9.71 -15.92 13.42
C ASP A 157 8.58 -16.10 14.47
N ASP A 158 7.42 -15.52 14.22
CA ASP A 158 6.23 -15.61 15.08
C ASP A 158 4.98 -15.85 14.23
N LEU A 159 4.20 -16.90 14.57
CA LEU A 159 3.02 -17.33 13.81
C LEU A 159 1.98 -16.21 13.68
N VAL A 160 1.77 -15.41 14.74
CA VAL A 160 0.80 -14.31 14.71
C VAL A 160 1.25 -13.22 13.75
N THR A 161 2.54 -12.87 13.79
CA THR A 161 3.17 -11.92 12.86
C THR A 161 3.05 -12.39 11.42
N LEU A 162 3.34 -13.67 11.16
CA LEU A 162 3.16 -14.31 9.85
C LEU A 162 1.71 -14.20 9.35
N GLN A 163 0.72 -14.52 10.20
CA GLN A 163 -0.69 -14.42 9.80
C GLN A 163 -1.14 -12.97 9.55
N MET A 164 -0.66 -12.01 10.33
CA MET A 164 -0.93 -10.58 10.06
C MET A 164 -0.32 -10.11 8.73
N MET A 165 0.88 -10.59 8.39
CA MET A 165 1.50 -10.31 7.09
C MET A 165 0.72 -10.94 5.94
N ASN A 166 0.28 -12.20 6.08
CA ASN A 166 -0.56 -12.87 5.10
C ASN A 166 -1.87 -12.11 4.86
N LEU A 167 -2.56 -11.71 5.92
CA LEU A 167 -3.81 -10.97 5.81
C LEU A 167 -3.60 -9.58 5.18
N THR A 168 -2.51 -8.90 5.53
CA THR A 168 -2.10 -7.63 4.90
C THR A 168 -1.87 -7.82 3.40
N ALA A 169 -1.10 -8.83 3.02
CA ALA A 169 -0.80 -9.10 1.62
C ALA A 169 -2.04 -9.49 0.82
N LEU A 170 -2.91 -10.35 1.38
CA LEU A 170 -4.13 -10.77 0.71
C LEU A 170 -5.06 -9.57 0.45
N THR A 171 -5.28 -8.73 1.45
CA THR A 171 -6.12 -7.53 1.30
C THR A 171 -5.54 -6.55 0.28
N PHE A 172 -4.20 -6.40 0.24
CA PHE A 172 -3.51 -5.57 -0.74
C PHE A 172 -3.60 -6.12 -2.17
N VAL A 173 -3.40 -7.42 -2.37
CA VAL A 173 -3.51 -8.05 -3.68
C VAL A 173 -4.94 -7.93 -4.19
N VAL A 174 -5.93 -8.35 -3.40
CA VAL A 174 -7.34 -8.32 -3.81
C VAL A 174 -7.81 -6.88 -4.07
N GLY A 175 -7.45 -5.93 -3.21
CA GLY A 175 -7.77 -4.52 -3.42
C GLY A 175 -7.17 -3.97 -4.71
N SER A 176 -5.93 -4.33 -5.03
CA SER A 176 -5.26 -3.90 -6.26
C SER A 176 -5.90 -4.52 -7.50
N VAL A 177 -6.27 -5.80 -7.45
CA VAL A 177 -6.98 -6.47 -8.55
C VAL A 177 -8.33 -5.79 -8.80
N LEU A 178 -9.10 -5.47 -7.76
CA LEU A 178 -10.38 -4.77 -7.91
C LEU A 178 -10.20 -3.41 -8.60
N PHE A 179 -9.17 -2.63 -8.23
CA PHE A 179 -8.87 -1.36 -8.88
C PHE A 179 -8.48 -1.54 -10.36
N ALA A 180 -7.63 -2.53 -10.66
CA ALA A 180 -7.25 -2.82 -12.04
C ALA A 180 -8.48 -3.17 -12.89
N VAL A 181 -9.32 -4.09 -12.41
CA VAL A 181 -10.52 -4.56 -13.12
C VAL A 181 -11.53 -3.43 -13.27
N ALA A 182 -11.76 -2.63 -12.23
CA ALA A 182 -12.67 -1.49 -12.29
C ALA A 182 -12.21 -0.39 -13.26
N SER A 183 -10.91 -0.30 -13.54
CA SER A 183 -10.34 0.70 -14.45
C SER A 183 -10.47 0.32 -15.93
N ILE A 184 -10.61 -0.97 -16.26
CA ILE A 184 -10.66 -1.45 -17.66
C ILE A 184 -11.86 -0.89 -18.43
N PRO A 185 -13.09 -0.85 -17.88
CA PRO A 185 -14.24 -0.42 -18.67
C PRO A 185 -14.26 1.07 -19.05
N TYR A 186 -13.43 1.91 -18.42
CA TYR A 186 -13.18 3.28 -18.88
C TYR A 186 -12.47 3.35 -20.25
N LEU A 187 -12.03 2.21 -20.79
CA LEU A 187 -11.49 2.06 -22.14
C LEU A 187 -12.54 1.61 -23.16
N TRP A 188 -13.79 1.38 -22.74
CA TRP A 188 -14.86 0.89 -23.61
C TRP A 188 -15.78 2.05 -24.05
N GLU A 189 -16.43 1.85 -25.19
CA GLU A 189 -17.50 2.72 -25.67
C GLU A 189 -18.85 2.02 -25.50
N PHE A 190 -19.84 2.72 -24.98
CA PHE A 190 -21.19 2.18 -24.75
C PHE A 190 -22.20 2.86 -25.66
N ALA A 191 -23.07 2.06 -26.28
CA ALA A 191 -24.18 2.59 -27.09
C ALA A 191 -25.39 3.04 -26.25
N SER A 192 -25.49 2.55 -25.01
CA SER A 192 -26.64 2.72 -24.12
C SER A 192 -26.22 3.40 -22.83
N THR A 193 -26.80 4.57 -22.55
CA THR A 193 -26.53 5.34 -21.33
C THR A 193 -27.00 4.62 -20.06
N ALA A 194 -28.03 3.78 -20.17
CA ALA A 194 -28.51 2.97 -19.06
C ALA A 194 -27.50 1.87 -18.68
N ASP A 195 -26.83 1.28 -19.67
CA ASP A 195 -25.80 0.25 -19.44
C ASP A 195 -24.53 0.88 -18.86
N GLU A 196 -24.13 2.04 -19.38
CA GLU A 196 -23.02 2.84 -18.85
C GLU A 196 -23.25 3.21 -17.37
N THR A 197 -24.42 3.76 -17.05
CA THR A 197 -24.79 4.12 -15.66
C THR A 197 -24.76 2.92 -14.72
N ARG A 198 -25.26 1.77 -15.18
CA ARG A 198 -25.27 0.54 -14.38
C ARG A 198 -23.85 0.02 -14.16
N LEU A 199 -23.02 0.09 -15.19
CA LEU A 199 -21.63 -0.32 -15.10
C LEU A 199 -20.86 0.60 -14.16
N ASP A 200 -20.97 1.91 -14.29
CA ASP A 200 -20.33 2.90 -13.40
C ASP A 200 -20.65 2.63 -11.93
N GLY A 201 -21.91 2.30 -11.61
CA GLY A 201 -22.28 1.88 -10.26
C GLY A 201 -21.55 0.62 -9.79
N PHE A 202 -21.38 -0.36 -10.67
CA PHE A 202 -20.60 -1.57 -10.38
C PHE A 202 -19.09 -1.28 -10.21
N LEU A 203 -18.52 -0.37 -11.02
CA LEU A 203 -17.11 0.05 -10.89
C LEU A 203 -16.88 0.80 -9.57
N ALA A 204 -17.79 1.72 -9.22
CA ALA A 204 -17.73 2.47 -7.96
C ALA A 204 -17.73 1.53 -6.74
N TRP A 205 -18.53 0.45 -6.77
CA TRP A 205 -18.48 -0.60 -5.74
C TRP A 205 -17.13 -1.30 -5.66
N GLN A 206 -16.52 -1.65 -6.80
CA GLN A 206 -15.20 -2.28 -6.80
C GLN A 206 -14.12 -1.37 -6.21
N TYR A 207 -14.12 -0.09 -6.58
CA TYR A 207 -13.21 0.90 -5.98
C TYR A 207 -13.46 1.06 -4.48
N LEU A 208 -14.71 1.10 -4.03
CA LEU A 208 -15.05 1.20 -2.62
C LEU A 208 -14.58 -0.02 -1.82
N PHE A 209 -14.87 -1.23 -2.30
CA PHE A 209 -14.42 -2.47 -1.65
C PHE A 209 -12.89 -2.58 -1.66
N GLY A 210 -12.25 -2.27 -2.78
CA GLY A 210 -10.79 -2.27 -2.87
C GLY A 210 -10.16 -1.27 -1.90
N SER A 211 -10.74 -0.07 -1.76
CA SER A 211 -10.31 0.95 -0.79
C SER A 211 -10.47 0.47 0.65
N GLY A 212 -11.60 -0.18 0.95
CA GLY A 212 -11.83 -0.82 2.25
C GLY A 212 -10.79 -1.88 2.57
N LEU A 213 -10.43 -2.74 1.60
CA LEU A 213 -9.38 -3.74 1.77
C LEU A 213 -8.01 -3.11 2.04
N PHE A 214 -7.63 -2.05 1.31
CA PHE A 214 -6.38 -1.33 1.58
C PHE A 214 -6.34 -0.72 2.98
N PHE A 215 -7.46 -0.17 3.45
CA PHE A 215 -7.58 0.38 4.80
C PHE A 215 -7.44 -0.72 5.86
N VAL A 216 -8.15 -1.85 5.72
CA VAL A 216 -8.04 -2.99 6.62
C VAL A 216 -6.62 -3.57 6.64
N GLY A 217 -5.99 -3.73 5.47
CA GLY A 217 -4.60 -4.16 5.37
C GLY A 217 -3.64 -3.20 6.07
N GLY A 218 -3.88 -1.89 6.00
CA GLY A 218 -3.15 -0.88 6.77
C GLY A 218 -3.27 -1.04 8.28
N LEU A 219 -4.47 -1.33 8.78
CA LEU A 219 -4.71 -1.61 10.21
C LEU A 219 -3.96 -2.86 10.66
N MET A 220 -3.94 -3.92 9.83
CA MET A 220 -3.21 -5.16 10.12
C MET A 220 -1.69 -4.94 10.11
N ASN A 221 -1.19 -4.20 9.12
CA ASN A 221 0.22 -3.81 9.03
C ASN A 221 0.68 -3.01 10.25
N TYR A 222 -0.12 -2.04 10.70
CA TYR A 222 0.17 -1.26 11.89
C TYR A 222 0.14 -2.10 13.17
N ARG A 223 -0.85 -2.99 13.31
CA ARG A 223 -0.92 -3.94 14.43
C ARG A 223 0.30 -4.86 14.47
N ARG A 224 0.77 -5.33 13.31
CA ARG A 224 2.01 -6.09 13.20
C ARG A 224 3.20 -5.28 13.69
N ALA A 225 3.38 -4.07 13.18
CA ALA A 225 4.48 -3.20 13.57
C ALA A 225 4.49 -2.93 15.09
N TYR A 226 3.33 -2.61 15.67
CA TYR A 226 3.17 -2.46 17.11
C TYR A 226 3.59 -3.71 17.87
N ARG A 227 3.16 -4.91 17.43
CA ARG A 227 3.53 -6.18 18.07
C ARG A 227 5.04 -6.39 18.05
N VAL A 228 5.69 -6.22 16.90
CA VAL A 228 7.14 -6.39 16.75
C VAL A 228 7.90 -5.47 17.72
N VAL A 229 7.48 -4.20 17.83
CA VAL A 229 8.11 -3.25 18.75
C VAL A 229 7.80 -3.57 20.21
N ALA A 230 6.56 -3.93 20.55
CA ALA A 230 6.17 -4.28 21.91
C ALA A 230 6.96 -5.50 22.42
N THR A 231 7.09 -6.54 21.59
CA THR A 231 7.89 -7.73 21.91
C THR A 231 9.38 -7.37 22.08
N ALA A 232 9.94 -6.52 21.21
CA ALA A 232 11.34 -6.06 21.35
C ALA A 232 11.59 -5.25 22.64
N LEU A 233 10.56 -4.59 23.17
CA LEU A 233 10.60 -3.83 24.43
C LEU A 233 10.21 -4.66 25.67
N GLY A 234 9.95 -5.97 25.52
CA GLY A 234 9.49 -6.82 26.62
C GLY A 234 8.10 -6.45 27.16
N LYS A 235 7.28 -5.72 26.39
CA LYS A 235 5.92 -5.33 26.77
C LYS A 235 4.93 -6.44 26.46
N PRO A 236 3.89 -6.62 27.29
CA PRO A 236 2.83 -7.59 27.01
C PRO A 236 2.11 -7.23 25.70
N THR A 237 1.82 -8.23 24.88
CA THR A 237 0.98 -8.10 23.69
C THR A 237 -0.35 -8.83 23.91
N PRO A 238 -1.45 -8.42 23.25
CA PRO A 238 -2.77 -9.02 23.50
C PRO A 238 -2.86 -10.52 23.22
N ILE A 239 -1.98 -11.03 22.34
CA ILE A 239 -1.90 -12.44 21.97
C ILE A 239 -0.47 -12.87 22.28
N ALA A 240 -0.28 -13.98 23.00
CA ALA A 240 1.06 -14.49 23.32
C ALA A 240 1.92 -14.71 22.06
N SER A 241 3.25 -14.63 22.21
CA SER A 241 4.19 -15.01 21.16
C SER A 241 4.08 -16.51 20.88
N MET A 242 3.98 -16.88 19.61
CA MET A 242 3.99 -18.26 19.15
C MET A 242 5.19 -18.43 18.22
N PRO A 243 6.39 -18.64 18.78
CA PRO A 243 7.62 -18.70 18.00
C PRO A 243 7.56 -19.88 17.02
N ILE A 244 8.05 -19.65 15.82
CA ILE A 244 8.20 -20.67 14.77
C ILE A 244 9.62 -20.62 14.24
N GLU A 245 10.14 -21.76 13.78
CA GLU A 245 11.41 -21.79 13.07
C GLU A 245 11.21 -21.18 11.67
N PRO A 246 11.91 -20.06 11.35
CA PRO A 246 11.73 -19.42 10.05
C PRO A 246 12.30 -20.30 8.94
N LEU A 247 11.58 -20.39 7.82
CA LEU A 247 12.00 -21.20 6.66
C LEU A 247 13.19 -20.58 5.92
N ALA A 248 13.43 -19.28 6.13
CA ALA A 248 14.61 -18.57 5.64
C ALA A 248 15.32 -17.85 6.79
N ARG A 249 16.67 -17.83 6.77
CA ARG A 249 17.47 -17.14 7.79
C ARG A 249 17.12 -15.65 7.84
N ARG A 250 16.79 -15.18 9.05
CA ARG A 250 16.55 -13.75 9.32
C ARG A 250 17.81 -12.94 9.06
N ARG A 251 17.68 -11.84 8.31
CA ARG A 251 18.74 -10.84 8.13
C ARG A 251 18.96 -10.10 9.46
N THR A 252 20.09 -10.35 10.13
CA THR A 252 20.50 -9.59 11.33
C THR A 252 20.97 -8.19 10.93
N ARG A 253 20.89 -7.22 11.85
CA ARG A 253 21.62 -5.95 11.69
C ARG A 253 23.11 -6.30 11.56
N SER A 254 23.71 -6.01 10.41
CA SER A 254 25.15 -5.75 10.30
C SER A 254 25.40 -4.35 10.81
#